data_AF-A0A9E1YV39-F1
#
_entry.id   AF-A0A9E1YV39-F1
#
_cell.length_a   1.000
_cell.length_b   1.000
_cell.length_c   1.000
_cell.angle_alpha   90.00
_cell.angle_beta   90.00
_cell.angle_gamma   90.00
#
_symmetry.space_group_name_H-M   'P 1'
#
loop_
_entity.id
_entity.type
_entity.pdbx_description
1 polymer ?
#
loop_
_entity_poly.entity_id
_entity_poly.type
_entity_poly.pdbx_seq_one_letter_code
_entity_poly.pdbx_strand_id
1 'polypeptide(L)' 'MTAGDRIRLVDGDITTLDIDAIVNAANEALAGGGGVDGAIHRSAGPELMVACREIGGCPTGQAVITRGFNLKARHV' A
#
# COMPACT_ATOMS: atom_id res chain seq x y z
N MET A 1 -1.18 -26.46 2.60
CA MET A 1 -1.71 -25.28 3.32
C MET A 1 -2.98 -25.69 4.02
N THR A 2 -2.93 -25.88 5.34
CA THR A 2 -4.16 -25.99 6.14
C THR A 2 -4.66 -24.57 6.45
N ALA A 3 -5.90 -24.40 6.92
CA ALA A 3 -6.49 -23.08 7.15
C ALA A 3 -5.67 -22.19 8.12
N GLY A 4 -4.84 -22.78 8.99
CA GLY A 4 -3.97 -22.06 9.93
C GLY A 4 -2.72 -21.42 9.30
N ASP A 5 -2.31 -21.81 8.09
CA ASP A 5 -1.12 -21.24 7.43
C ASP A 5 -1.41 -19.95 6.64
N ARG A 6 -2.69 -19.57 6.52
CA ARG A 6 -3.14 -18.47 5.63
C ARG A 6 -3.22 -17.11 6.30
N ILE A 7 -3.23 -17.05 7.64
CA ILE A 7 -3.32 -15.82 8.40
C ILE A 7 -2.18 -15.79 9.42
N ARG A 8 -1.46 -14.68 9.47
CA ARG A 8 -0.38 -14.44 10.43
C ARG A 8 -0.56 -13.06 11.04
N LEU A 9 -0.32 -12.96 12.35
CA LEU A 9 -0.16 -11.69 13.03
C LEU A 9 1.34 -11.34 13.03
N VAL A 10 1.67 -10.16 12.52
CA VAL A 10 3.04 -9.64 12.46
C VAL A 10 3.01 -8.24 13.02
N ASP A 11 3.83 -7.97 14.03
CA ASP A 11 4.09 -6.62 14.55
C ASP A 11 5.36 -6.08 13.87
N GLY A 12 5.24 -4.97 13.15
CA GLY A 12 6.36 -4.38 12.40
C GLY A 12 5.94 -3.35 11.36
N ASP A 13 6.93 -2.87 10.60
CA ASP A 13 6.75 -1.91 9.51
C ASP A 13 6.31 -2.62 8.22
N ILE A 14 5.07 -2.37 7.80
CA ILE A 14 4.46 -2.97 6.59
C ILE A 14 5.26 -2.68 5.31
N THR A 15 6.01 -1.56 5.26
CA THR A 15 6.79 -1.16 4.07
C THR A 15 7.99 -2.08 3.81
N THR A 16 8.35 -2.91 4.79
CA THR A 16 9.51 -3.81 4.72
C THR A 16 9.17 -5.24 4.31
N LEU A 17 7.87 -5.56 4.19
CA LEU A 17 7.39 -6.90 3.87
C LEU A 17 7.64 -7.24 2.38
N ASP A 18 8.28 -8.38 2.15
CA ASP A 18 8.54 -8.94 0.81
C ASP A 18 7.43 -9.91 0.42
N ILE A 19 6.33 -9.35 -0.11
CA ILE A 19 5.11 -10.07 -0.45
C ILE A 19 4.48 -9.52 -1.74
N ASP A 20 3.41 -10.13 -2.23
CA ASP A 20 2.79 -9.69 -3.49
C ASP A 20 2.08 -8.34 -3.41
N ALA A 21 1.43 -8.02 -2.29
CA ALA A 21 0.75 -6.74 -2.10
C ALA A 21 0.63 -6.38 -0.61
N ILE A 22 0.85 -5.10 -0.28
CA ILE A 22 0.46 -4.52 1.00
C ILE A 22 -0.77 -3.64 0.78
N VAL A 23 -1.61 -3.46 1.80
CA VAL A 23 -2.80 -2.58 1.69
C VAL A 23 -2.51 -1.26 2.39
N ASN A 24 -2.72 -0.15 1.69
CA ASN A 24 -2.62 1.18 2.26
C ASN A 24 -3.96 1.66 2.86
N ALA A 25 -3.92 2.22 4.07
CA ALA A 25 -5.04 2.96 4.65
C ALA A 25 -5.04 4.40 4.14
N ALA A 26 -5.41 4.57 2.87
CA ALA A 26 -5.40 5.86 2.17
C ALA A 26 -6.63 6.73 2.49
N ASN A 27 -6.59 7.98 2.05
CA ASN A 27 -7.75 8.87 1.95
C ASN A 27 -8.36 8.85 0.54
N GLU A 28 -9.59 9.37 0.39
CA GLU A 28 -10.34 9.29 -0.87
C GLU A 28 -9.66 9.98 -2.06
N ALA A 29 -8.79 10.97 -1.80
CA ALA A 29 -8.07 11.70 -2.84
C ALA A 29 -6.81 10.96 -3.33
N LEU A 30 -6.43 9.84 -2.72
CA LEU A 30 -5.18 9.10 -3.00
C LEU A 30 -3.94 10.02 -2.97
N ALA A 31 -3.96 11.04 -2.11
CA ALA A 31 -2.98 12.11 -2.10
C ALA A 31 -1.85 11.90 -1.07
N GLY A 32 -1.72 10.68 -0.52
CA GLY A 32 -0.86 10.39 0.61
C GLY A 32 -1.31 11.12 1.88
N GLY A 33 -0.47 11.09 2.92
CA GLY A 33 -0.79 11.73 4.19
C GLY A 33 0.23 11.45 5.29
N GLY A 34 -0.25 11.39 6.54
CA GLY A 34 0.52 10.95 7.70
C GLY A 34 0.43 9.43 7.91
N GLY A 35 0.87 8.96 9.09
CA GLY A 35 0.71 7.55 9.48
C GLY A 35 1.33 6.55 8.49
N VAL A 36 0.66 5.41 8.31
CA VAL A 36 1.11 4.33 7.41
C VAL A 36 1.08 4.75 5.95
N ASP A 37 0.11 5.58 5.55
CA ASP A 37 0.00 6.12 4.18
C ASP A 37 1.24 6.94 3.81
N GLY A 38 1.63 7.87 4.69
CA GLY A 38 2.87 8.61 4.53
C GLY A 38 4.11 7.72 4.53
N ALA A 39 4.13 6.66 5.33
CA ALA A 39 5.25 5.71 5.35
C ALA A 39 5.38 4.95 4.02
N ILE A 40 4.27 4.45 3.49
CA ILE A 40 4.20 3.78 2.18
C ILE A 40 4.65 4.72 1.07
N HIS A 41 4.15 5.95 1.01
CA HIS A 41 4.57 6.92 -0.01
C HIS A 41 6.07 7.27 0.07
N ARG A 42 6.62 7.45 1.28
CA ARG A 42 8.06 7.72 1.46
C ARG A 42 8.92 6.53 1.03
N SER A 43 8.51 5.30 1.36
CA SER A 43 9.27 4.08 1.03
C SER A 43 9.10 3.66 -0.44
N ALA A 44 7.94 3.86 -1.05
CA ALA A 44 7.68 3.52 -2.45
C ALA A 44 8.36 4.49 -3.43
N GLY A 45 8.52 5.76 -3.06
CA GLY A 45 9.09 6.80 -3.91
C GLY A 45 8.01 7.67 -4.60
N PRO A 46 8.44 8.78 -5.24
CA PRO A 46 7.54 9.77 -5.83
C PRO A 46 6.64 9.20 -6.96
N GLU A 47 7.06 8.12 -7.61
CA GLU A 47 6.32 7.45 -8.68
C GLU A 47 4.97 6.90 -8.21
N LEU A 48 4.84 6.54 -6.93
CA LEU A 48 3.56 6.13 -6.37
C LEU A 48 2.54 7.27 -6.41
N MET A 49 2.96 8.49 -6.05
CA MET A 49 2.07 9.66 -6.11
C MET A 49 1.64 9.98 -7.55
N VAL A 50 2.52 9.74 -8.53
CA VAL A 50 2.17 9.92 -9.96
C VAL A 50 1.08 8.92 -10.36
N ALA A 51 1.25 7.64 -10.04
CA ALA A 51 0.24 6.62 -10.34
C ALA A 51 -1.10 6.87 -9.63
N CYS A 52 -1.07 7.28 -8.36
CA CYS A 52 -2.28 7.63 -7.61
C CYS A 52 -3.06 8.80 -8.26
N ARG A 53 -2.34 9.80 -8.79
CA ARG A 53 -2.96 10.94 -9.50
C ARG A 53 -3.59 10.51 -10.83
N GLU A 54 -3.00 9.54 -11.52
CA GLU A 54 -3.57 8.98 -12.76
C GLU A 54 -4.88 8.22 -12.49
N ILE A 55 -5.00 7.58 -11.32
CA ILE A 55 -6.24 6.91 -10.88
C ILE A 55 -7.33 7.93 -10.53
N GLY A 56 -6.96 9.05 -9.89
CA GLY A 56 -7.85 10.19 -9.65
C GLY A 56 -8.67 10.16 -8.35
N GLY A 57 -8.74 9.02 -7.64
CA GLY A 57 -9.38 8.91 -6.33
C GLY A 57 -9.89 7.50 -6.01
N CYS A 58 -10.34 7.29 -4.78
CA CYS A 58 -10.92 6.02 -4.34
C CYS A 58 -12.03 6.27 -3.30
N PRO A 59 -13.31 6.05 -3.61
CA PRO A 59 -14.39 6.25 -2.65
C PRO A 59 -14.26 5.35 -1.41
N THR A 60 -14.76 5.83 -0.26
CA THR A 60 -14.80 5.03 0.97
C THR A 60 -15.40 3.63 0.74
N GLY A 61 -14.68 2.59 1.18
CA GLY A 61 -15.09 1.19 1.02
C GLY A 61 -14.70 0.54 -0.31
N GLN A 62 -14.03 1.27 -1.20
CA GLN A 62 -13.45 0.75 -2.45
C GLN A 62 -11.93 0.57 -2.32
N ALA A 63 -11.33 -0.08 -3.32
CA ALA A 63 -9.89 -0.23 -3.45
C ALA A 63 -9.44 -0.10 -4.90
N VAL A 64 -8.21 0.36 -5.10
CA VAL A 64 -7.50 0.44 -6.38
C VAL A 64 -6.11 -0.18 -6.20
N ILE A 65 -5.39 -0.44 -7.28
CA ILE A 65 -4.07 -1.09 -7.22
C ILE A 65 -3.03 -0.30 -8.01
N THR A 66 -1.84 -0.17 -7.44
CA THR A 66 -0.65 0.36 -8.11
C THR A 66 0.51 -0.64 -8.03
N ARG A 67 1.60 -0.35 -8.74
CA ARG A 67 2.90 -1.01 -8.46
C ARG A 67 3.43 -0.56 -7.10
N GLY A 68 4.29 -1.37 -6.47
CA GLY A 68 4.95 -1.02 -5.20
C GLY A 68 6.21 -0.16 -5.35
N PHE A 69 6.70 0.02 -6.58
CA PHE A 69 7.89 0.83 -6.90
C PHE A 69 9.13 0.41 -6.09
N ASN A 70 9.64 1.25 -5.19
CA ASN A 70 10.82 0.95 -4.38
C ASN A 70 10.52 0.03 -3.18
N LEU A 71 9.25 -0.29 -2.91
CA LEU A 71 8.89 -1.28 -1.89
C LEU A 71 9.35 -2.68 -2.31
N LYS A 72 9.58 -3.54 -1.30
CA LYS A 72 9.73 -4.98 -1.57
C LYS A 72 8.42 -5.60 -2.03
N ALA A 73 7.30 -5.09 -1.51
CA ALA A 73 5.98 -5.49 -1.96
C ALA A 73 5.78 -5.15 -3.45
N ARG A 74 5.23 -6.09 -4.22
CA ARG A 74 5.08 -5.89 -5.68
C ARG A 74 3.99 -4.87 -6.02
N HIS A 75 2.97 -4.76 -5.17
CA HIS A 75 1.82 -3.88 -5.33
C HIS A 75 1.44 -3.19 -4.01
N VAL A 76 0.72 -2.08 -4.15
CA VAL A 76 0.04 -1.35 -3.07
C VAL A 76 -1.40 -1.12 -3.49
#